data_AF-A0A382QXP1-F1
#
_entry.id   AF-A0A382QXP1-F1
#
_cell.length_a   1.000
_cell.length_b   1.000
_cell.length_c   1.000
_cell.angle_alpha   90.00
_cell.angle_beta   90.00
_cell.angle_gamma   90.00
#
_symmetry.space_group_name_H-M   'P 1'
#
loop_
_entity.id
_entity.type
_entity.pdbx_description
1 polymer ?
#
loop_
_entity_poly.entity_id
_entity_poly.type
_entity_poly.pdbx_seq_one_letter_code
_entity_poly.pdbx_strand_id
1 'polypeptide(L)'
;MATLFAQIRRLHDWQLIALVLVVVGTSAGGIFAYTKSNSSDNETLVEGQQFVEVKKGDLTREVTSSGSIVFPNRQSLFFGSQGTVDEVSVEVGDQVRTGQILARLDDDTMAQLQKDLAQAQVNLQDAADA
;
A
#
# COMPACT_ATOMS: atom_id res chain seq x y z
N MET A 1 74.95 43.62 3.07
CA MET A 1 75.07 42.66 4.20
C MET A 1 76.35 42.81 5.03
N ALA A 2 77.36 43.61 4.64
CA ALA A 2 78.62 43.73 5.40
C ALA A 2 78.62 44.79 6.52
N THR A 3 77.60 45.65 6.61
CA THR A 3 77.51 46.71 7.64
C THR A 3 76.80 46.28 8.92
N LEU A 4 76.11 45.13 8.91
CA LEU A 4 75.43 44.58 10.09
C LEU A 4 76.41 43.94 11.07
N PHE A 5 77.46 43.27 10.57
CA PHE A 5 78.44 42.56 11.40
C PHE A 5 79.39 43.47 12.16
N ALA A 6 79.76 44.63 11.61
CA ALA A 6 80.67 45.57 12.27
C ALA A 6 80.03 46.27 13.48
N GLN A 7 78.70 46.44 13.48
CA GLN A 7 77.95 47.10 14.56
C GLN A 7 77.76 46.18 15.78
N ILE A 8 77.74 44.87 15.58
CA ILE A 8 77.61 43.87 16.66
C ILE A 8 78.84 43.85 17.57
N ARG A 9 80.02 44.24 17.05
CA ARG A 9 81.30 44.16 17.77
C ARG A 9 81.56 45.33 18.74
N ARG A 10 80.72 46.38 18.72
CA ARG A 10 80.80 47.54 19.65
C ARG A 10 79.79 47.44 20.80
N LEU A 11 78.89 46.46 20.75
CA LEU A 11 77.89 46.24 21.81
C LEU A 11 78.60 45.60 23.00
N HIS A 12 78.46 46.21 24.18
CA HIS A 12 79.00 45.64 25.42
C HIS A 12 78.32 44.29 25.67
N ASP A 13 79.03 43.33 26.28
CA ASP A 13 78.58 41.93 26.44
C ASP A 13 77.15 41.80 27.02
N TRP A 14 76.72 42.75 27.86
CA TRP A 14 75.36 42.79 28.38
C TRP A 14 74.28 43.06 27.31
N GLN A 15 74.54 43.92 26.32
CA GLN A 15 73.59 44.19 25.23
C GLN A 15 73.40 42.96 24.33
N LEU A 16 74.44 42.15 24.15
CA LEU A 16 74.35 40.87 23.45
C LEU A 16 73.47 39.87 24.20
N ILE A 17 73.64 39.76 25.53
CA ILE A 17 72.81 38.90 26.38
C ILE A 17 71.33 39.32 26.31
N ALA A 18 71.05 40.62 26.38
CA ALA A 18 69.69 41.15 26.30
C ALA A 18 69.02 40.84 24.95
N LEU A 19 69.77 40.98 23.84
CA LEU A 19 69.26 40.69 22.50
C LEU A 19 68.96 39.20 22.32
N VAL A 20 69.85 38.31 22.78
CA VAL A 20 69.62 36.86 22.73
C VAL A 20 68.37 36.46 23.52
N LEU A 21 68.18 37.02 24.73
CA LEU A 21 66.99 36.74 25.54
C LEU A 21 65.68 37.12 24.85
N VAL A 22 65.64 38.27 24.16
CA VAL A 22 64.44 38.74 23.44
C VAL A 22 64.12 37.83 22.25
N VAL A 23 65.13 37.38 21.51
CA VAL A 23 64.95 36.48 20.36
C VAL A 23 64.46 35.10 20.81
N VAL A 24 65.00 34.57 21.92
CA VAL A 24 64.55 33.29 22.48
C VAL A 24 63.12 33.40 23.03
N GLY A 25 62.78 34.50 23.71
CA GLY A 25 61.43 34.71 24.24
C GLY A 25 60.35 34.80 23.16
N THR A 26 60.63 35.53 22.07
CA THR A 26 59.68 35.71 20.96
C THR A 26 59.48 34.43 20.13
N SER A 27 60.54 33.65 19.90
CA SER A 27 60.47 32.39 19.18
C SER A 27 59.72 31.30 19.96
N ALA A 28 59.99 31.16 21.27
CA ALA A 28 59.25 30.22 22.12
C ALA A 28 57.78 30.61 22.29
N GLY A 29 57.49 31.89 22.52
CA GLY A 29 56.13 32.40 22.67
C GLY A 29 55.29 32.26 21.40
N GLY A 30 55.90 32.51 20.23
CA GLY A 30 55.24 32.35 18.93
C GLY A 30 54.83 30.91 18.63
N ILE A 31 55.72 29.94 18.89
CA ILE A 31 55.42 28.51 18.68
C ILE A 31 54.29 28.05 19.61
N PHE A 32 54.35 28.42 20.90
CA PHE A 32 53.31 28.02 21.86
C PHE A 32 51.93 28.56 21.49
N ALA A 33 51.85 29.84 21.07
CA ALA A 33 50.60 30.45 20.62
C ALA A 33 50.05 29.76 19.35
N TYR A 34 50.93 29.42 18.39
CA TYR A 34 50.51 28.74 17.17
C TYR A 34 50.02 27.31 17.45
N THR A 35 50.68 26.57 18.35
CA THR A 35 50.22 25.23 18.73
C THR A 35 48.90 25.22 19.48
N LYS A 36 48.54 26.31 20.19
CA LYS A 36 47.25 26.42 20.87
C LYS A 36 46.12 26.86 19.93
N SER A 37 46.44 27.58 18.85
CA SER A 37 45.45 28.04 17.87
C SER A 37 45.07 26.97 16.85
N ASN A 38 45.87 25.91 16.68
CA ASN A 38 45.66 24.90 15.65
C ASN A 38 44.81 23.69 16.09
N SER A 39 44.14 23.78 17.24
CA SER A 39 43.09 22.83 17.65
C SER A 39 41.76 23.24 17.04
N SER A 40 41.66 23.14 15.71
CA SER A 40 40.43 23.38 14.95
C SER A 40 40.02 22.11 14.21
N ASP A 41 39.87 21.01 14.95
CA ASP A 41 39.10 19.84 14.53
C ASP A 41 38.07 19.54 15.62
N ASN A 42 37.07 20.41 15.70
CA ASN A 42 35.83 20.11 16.41
C ASN A 42 34.73 20.13 15.34
N GLU A 43 34.49 18.99 14.71
CA GLU A 43 33.24 18.72 14.01
C GLU A 43 32.11 18.72 15.03
N THR A 44 31.67 19.91 15.43
CA THR A 44 30.47 20.09 16.22
C THR A 44 29.27 19.86 15.31
N LEU A 45 28.59 18.74 15.51
CA LEU A 45 27.24 18.51 15.01
C LEU A 45 26.37 19.74 15.32
N VAL A 46 25.67 20.26 14.31
CA VAL A 46 24.77 21.41 14.48
C VAL A 46 23.70 21.04 15.51
N GLU A 47 23.47 21.95 16.46
CA GLU A 47 22.48 21.79 17.52
C GLU A 47 21.11 21.37 16.92
N GLY A 48 20.66 20.16 17.28
CA GLY A 48 19.41 19.58 16.77
C GLY A 48 19.54 18.38 15.83
N GLN A 49 20.75 17.93 15.48
CA GLN A 49 20.94 16.70 14.71
C GLN A 49 21.20 15.49 15.62
N GLN A 50 20.38 14.44 15.46
CA GLN A 50 20.51 13.15 16.15
C GLN A 50 20.57 12.01 15.12
N PHE A 51 21.52 11.09 15.29
CA PHE A 51 21.56 9.86 14.51
C PHE A 51 20.54 8.88 15.08
N VAL A 52 19.64 8.38 14.24
CA VAL A 52 18.71 7.31 14.60
C VAL A 52 19.09 6.05 13.87
N GLU A 53 19.23 4.95 14.60
CA GLU A 53 19.53 3.64 14.05
C GLU A 53 18.36 3.12 13.20
N VAL A 54 18.64 2.77 11.94
CA VAL A 54 17.61 2.25 11.03
C VAL A 54 17.34 0.77 11.36
N LYS A 55 16.16 0.49 11.89
CA LYS A 55 15.69 -0.88 12.17
C LYS A 55 15.01 -1.46 10.93
N LYS A 56 15.46 -2.64 10.48
CA LYS A 56 14.76 -3.44 9.47
C LYS A 56 13.68 -4.28 10.15
N GLY A 57 12.48 -4.27 9.59
CA GLY A 57 11.36 -5.10 10.01
C GLY A 57 10.50 -5.48 8.81
N ASP A 58 9.76 -6.57 8.93
CA ASP A 58 8.89 -7.07 7.86
C ASP A 58 7.62 -6.21 7.80
N LEU A 59 7.36 -5.65 6.62
CA LEU A 59 6.16 -4.86 6.35
C LEU A 59 5.13 -5.75 5.64
N THR A 60 4.27 -6.41 6.42
CA THR A 60 3.21 -7.23 5.87
C THR A 60 2.07 -6.34 5.37
N ARG A 61 1.94 -6.20 4.05
CA ARG A 61 0.77 -5.56 3.42
C ARG A 61 -0.37 -6.58 3.35
N GLU A 62 -1.28 -6.49 4.29
CA GLU A 62 -2.54 -7.23 4.24
C GLU A 62 -3.45 -6.59 3.19
N VAL A 63 -3.83 -7.36 2.16
CA VAL A 63 -4.81 -6.94 1.16
C VAL A 63 -6.09 -7.71 1.44
N THR A 64 -7.08 -7.05 2.02
CA THR A 64 -8.39 -7.64 2.25
C THR A 64 -9.18 -7.66 0.94
N SER A 65 -9.31 -8.84 0.33
CA SER A 65 -10.16 -9.03 -0.84
C SER A 65 -11.53 -9.52 -0.40
N SER A 66 -12.56 -8.68 -0.53
CA SER A 66 -13.95 -9.08 -0.34
C SER A 66 -14.50 -9.64 -1.66
N GLY A 67 -14.88 -10.91 -1.65
CA GLY A 67 -15.61 -11.55 -2.74
C GLY A 67 -17.05 -11.85 -2.32
N SER A 68 -18.00 -11.73 -3.24
CA SER A 68 -19.38 -12.17 -3.03
C SER A 68 -19.62 -13.48 -3.78
N ILE A 69 -20.13 -14.48 -3.07
CA ILE A 69 -20.52 -15.76 -3.68
C ILE A 69 -21.90 -15.56 -4.30
N VAL A 70 -21.94 -15.45 -5.62
CA VAL A 70 -23.18 -15.45 -6.40
C VAL A 70 -23.40 -16.84 -6.98
N PHE A 71 -24.57 -17.40 -6.71
CA PHE A 71 -24.99 -18.67 -7.31
C PHE A 71 -25.09 -18.48 -8.83
N PRO A 72 -24.39 -19.31 -9.64
CA PRO A 72 -24.29 -19.09 -11.09
C PRO A 72 -25.64 -19.26 -11.81
N ASN A 73 -26.54 -20.09 -11.26
CA ASN A 73 -27.81 -20.43 -11.90
C ASN A 73 -28.97 -20.19 -10.93
N ARG A 74 -29.61 -19.02 -11.05
CA ARG A 74 -30.89 -18.73 -10.39
C ARG A 74 -31.96 -18.55 -11.47
N GLN A 75 -32.95 -19.43 -11.48
CA GLN A 75 -34.06 -19.35 -12.42
C GLN A 75 -35.36 -19.20 -11.64
N SER A 76 -36.08 -18.11 -11.89
CA SER A 76 -37.46 -17.96 -11.43
C SER A 76 -38.34 -18.74 -12.40
N LEU A 77 -39.03 -19.76 -11.89
CA LEU A 77 -39.99 -20.53 -12.68
C LEU A 77 -41.32 -19.78 -12.69
N PHE A 78 -41.86 -19.57 -13.88
CA PHE A 78 -43.20 -19.05 -14.09
C PHE A 78 -44.05 -20.17 -14.67
N PHE A 79 -45.27 -20.32 -14.16
CA PHE A 79 -46.23 -21.25 -14.73
C PHE A 79 -46.78 -20.64 -16.03
N GLY A 80 -46.70 -21.39 -17.14
CA GLY A 80 -47.12 -20.91 -18.46
C GLY A 80 -48.64 -20.76 -18.62
N SER A 81 -49.41 -21.34 -17.70
CA SER A 81 -50.87 -21.31 -17.70
C SER A 81 -51.39 -20.69 -16.40
N GLN A 82 -52.42 -19.86 -16.50
CA GLN A 82 -53.13 -19.34 -15.33
C GLN A 82 -54.02 -20.44 -14.76
N GLY A 83 -54.01 -20.61 -13.43
CA GLY A 83 -54.76 -21.67 -12.76
C GLY A 83 -54.59 -21.67 -11.25
N THR A 84 -55.39 -22.49 -10.57
CA THR A 84 -55.24 -22.73 -9.13
C THR A 84 -54.27 -23.89 -8.91
N VAL A 85 -53.38 -23.76 -7.92
CA VAL A 85 -52.48 -24.85 -7.56
C VAL A 85 -53.22 -25.77 -6.59
N ASP A 86 -53.30 -27.06 -6.93
CA ASP A 86 -53.89 -28.09 -6.08
C ASP A 86 -52.89 -28.57 -5.03
N GLU A 87 -51.70 -28.97 -5.48
CA GLU A 87 -50.64 -29.48 -4.60
C GLU A 87 -49.26 -29.00 -5.04
N VAL A 88 -48.40 -28.69 -4.06
CA VAL A 88 -46.97 -28.44 -4.26
C VAL A 88 -46.20 -29.64 -3.71
N SER A 89 -45.49 -30.36 -4.57
CA SER A 89 -44.83 -31.62 -4.24
C SER A 89 -43.38 -31.44 -3.74
N VAL A 90 -42.98 -30.22 -3.39
CA VAL A 90 -41.62 -29.85 -2.97
C VAL A 90 -41.63 -28.83 -1.84
N GLU A 91 -40.67 -28.93 -0.92
CA GLU A 91 -40.49 -27.98 0.18
C GLU A 91 -39.29 -27.05 -0.04
N VAL A 92 -39.23 -25.97 0.75
CA VAL A 92 -38.13 -25.01 0.67
C VAL A 92 -36.83 -25.68 1.15
N GLY A 93 -35.88 -25.83 0.23
CA GLY A 93 -34.58 -26.45 0.49
C GLY A 93 -34.37 -27.80 -0.20
N ASP A 94 -35.42 -28.34 -0.83
CA ASP A 94 -35.32 -29.62 -1.54
C ASP A 94 -34.47 -29.54 -2.81
N GLN A 95 -33.72 -30.61 -3.06
CA GLN A 95 -32.99 -30.79 -4.31
C GLN A 95 -33.89 -31.45 -5.34
N VAL A 96 -34.19 -30.72 -6.41
CA VAL A 96 -35.06 -31.19 -7.50
C VAL A 96 -34.25 -31.59 -8.73
N ARG A 97 -34.76 -32.55 -9.51
CA ARG A 97 -34.14 -33.01 -10.75
C ARG A 97 -34.89 -32.51 -11.98
N THR A 98 -34.23 -32.46 -13.13
CA THR A 98 -34.88 -32.13 -14.41
C THR A 98 -36.04 -33.09 -14.68
N GLY A 99 -37.22 -32.54 -14.96
CA GLY A 99 -38.44 -33.31 -15.21
C GLY A 99 -39.24 -33.72 -13.97
N GLN A 100 -38.78 -33.34 -12.76
CA GLN A 100 -39.56 -33.56 -11.55
C GLN A 100 -40.77 -32.63 -11.50
N ILE A 101 -41.93 -33.18 -11.15
CA ILE A 101 -43.15 -32.41 -10.91
C ILE A 101 -42.95 -31.61 -9.61
N LEU A 102 -43.05 -30.29 -9.72
CA LEU A 102 -42.90 -29.38 -8.58
C LEU A 102 -44.25 -28.99 -7.99
N ALA A 103 -45.26 -28.80 -8.84
CA ALA A 103 -46.62 -28.45 -8.45
C ALA A 103 -47.61 -29.00 -9.48
N ARG A 104 -48.83 -29.28 -9.03
CA ARG A 104 -49.96 -29.72 -9.86
C ARG A 104 -51.04 -28.64 -9.82
N LEU A 105 -51.60 -28.33 -10.99
CA LEU A 105 -52.77 -27.47 -11.12
C LEU A 105 -54.03 -28.28 -10.82
N ASP A 106 -55.09 -27.61 -10.37
CA ASP A 106 -56.38 -28.23 -10.13
C ASP A 106 -56.99 -28.87 -11.39
N ASP A 107 -57.77 -29.93 -11.18
CA ASP A 107 -58.37 -30.70 -12.27
C ASP A 107 -59.33 -29.85 -13.13
N ASP A 108 -60.01 -28.87 -12.56
CA ASP A 108 -60.91 -27.97 -13.28
C ASP A 108 -60.13 -27.06 -14.24
N THR A 109 -59.04 -26.45 -13.77
CA THR A 109 -58.16 -25.66 -14.65
C THR A 109 -57.51 -26.55 -15.72
N MET A 110 -57.12 -27.77 -15.38
CA MET A 110 -56.56 -28.71 -16.36
C MET A 110 -57.56 -29.07 -17.45
N ALA A 111 -58.82 -29.32 -17.10
CA ALA A 111 -59.89 -29.58 -18.06
C ALA A 111 -60.17 -28.37 -18.97
N GLN A 112 -60.16 -27.15 -18.41
CA GLN A 112 -60.33 -25.92 -19.19
C GLN A 112 -59.19 -25.73 -20.20
N LEU A 113 -57.94 -25.89 -19.76
CA LEU A 113 -56.77 -25.78 -20.63
C LEU A 113 -56.76 -26.82 -21.75
N GLN A 114 -57.21 -28.05 -21.48
CA GLN A 114 -57.36 -29.08 -22.51
C GLN A 114 -58.42 -28.71 -23.55
N LYS A 115 -59.56 -28.17 -23.10
CA LYS A 115 -60.62 -27.69 -23.99
C LYS A 115 -60.13 -26.55 -24.89
N ASP A 116 -59.43 -25.58 -24.31
CA ASP A 116 -58.89 -24.44 -25.05
C ASP A 116 -57.84 -24.89 -26.08
N LEU A 117 -56.99 -25.85 -25.72
CA LEU A 117 -56.01 -26.44 -26.62
C LEU A 117 -56.70 -27.20 -27.78
N ALA A 118 -57.72 -28.00 -27.49
CA ALA A 118 -58.49 -28.70 -28.52
C ALA A 118 -59.17 -27.71 -29.48
N GLN A 119 -59.76 -26.63 -28.96
CA GLN A 119 -60.36 -25.59 -29.79
C GLN A 119 -59.32 -24.87 -30.66
N ALA A 120 -58.16 -24.57 -30.10
CA ALA A 120 -57.07 -23.95 -30.87
C ALA A 120 -56.57 -24.86 -32.00
N GLN A 121 -56.50 -26.17 -31.78
CA GLN A 121 -56.14 -27.15 -32.81
C GLN A 121 -57.16 -27.20 -33.94
N VAL A 122 -58.46 -27.23 -33.59
CA VAL A 122 -59.55 -27.17 -34.58
C VAL A 122 -59.45 -25.89 -35.41
N ASN A 123 -59.28 -24.74 -34.77
CA ASN A 123 -59.17 -23.46 -35.46
C ASN A 123 -57.94 -23.40 -36.40
N LEU A 124 -56.81 -24.02 -36.02
CA LEU A 124 -55.61 -24.10 -36.86
C LEU A 124 -55.88 -24.98 -38.08
N GLN A 125 -56.54 -26.13 -37.90
CA GLN A 125 -56.93 -27.02 -38.98
C GLN A 125 -57.88 -26.32 -39.97
N ASP A 126 -58.93 -25.67 -39.46
CA ASP A 126 -59.88 -24.90 -40.27
C ASP A 126 -59.20 -23.79 -41.07
N ALA A 127 -58.21 -23.10 -40.50
CA ALA A 127 -57.44 -22.06 -41.17
C ALA A 127 -56.40 -22.59 -42.17
N ALA A 128 -55.93 -23.83 -42.00
CA ALA A 128 -55.01 -24.49 -42.93
C ALA A 128 -55.73 -25.10 -44.13
N ASP A 129 -56.99 -25.49 -43.95
CA ASP A 129 -57.85 -26.07 -44.99
C ASP A 129 -58.61 -25.00 -45.81
N ALA A 130 -58.58 -23.72 -45.37
CA ALA A 130 -59.11 -22.55 -46.07
C ALA A 130 -58.07 -21.88 -46.99
#